data_AF-C3NKN4-F1
#
_entry.id   AF-C3NKN4-F1
#
_cell.length_a   1.000
_cell.length_b   1.000
_cell.length_c   1.000
_cell.angle_alpha   90.00
_cell.angle_beta   90.00
_cell.angle_gamma   90.00
#
_symmetry.space_group_name_H-M   'P 1'
#
loop_
_entity.id
_entity.type
_entity.pdbx_description
1 polymer ?
#
loop_
_entity_poly.entity_id
_entity_poly.type
_entity_poly.pdbx_seq_one_letter_code
_entity_poly.pdbx_strand_id
1 'polypeptide(L)'
;MADVIVYDKLVSRELISYAKPSCSVILLSSDDIEIELLRRYALENKLVIRLKNGDPYVFGRGGKICQELIKDGIECEVVPGVSSVNSVPAYAGIPLTFNGISDMITVISAVTKGGRLFDFEKIPADGTLVVLMGGKRLEEVSKELMTKRDPSEEVAVIQRGTYFDQKVNVINLRELTKIGNLATPSMLVLGDVVKLRCILWKSS
;
A
#
# COMPACT_ATOMS: atom_id res chain seq x y z
N MET A 1 -4.94 22.55 -15.35
CA MET A 1 -5.96 21.66 -14.73
C MET A 1 -6.30 20.56 -15.70
N ALA A 2 -6.32 19.30 -15.26
CA ALA A 2 -6.49 18.12 -16.11
C ALA A 2 -7.77 18.14 -16.96
N ASP A 3 -7.69 17.52 -18.14
CA ASP A 3 -8.83 17.26 -19.02
C ASP A 3 -9.44 15.89 -18.74
N VAL A 4 -8.60 14.93 -18.34
CA VAL A 4 -9.01 13.57 -17.98
C VAL A 4 -8.34 13.15 -16.67
N ILE A 5 -9.12 12.61 -15.74
CA ILE A 5 -8.62 11.94 -14.54
C ILE A 5 -9.00 10.47 -14.63
N VAL A 6 -8.00 9.59 -14.65
CA VAL A 6 -8.17 8.14 -14.50
C VAL A 6 -7.80 7.76 -13.08
N TYR A 7 -8.69 7.08 -12.37
CA TYR A 7 -8.47 6.71 -10.96
C TYR A 7 -8.96 5.29 -10.66
N ASP A 8 -8.52 4.70 -9.55
CA ASP A 8 -8.93 3.37 -9.12
C ASP A 8 -9.76 3.42 -7.82
N LYS A 9 -10.31 2.27 -7.42
CA LYS A 9 -11.25 2.14 -6.30
C LYS A 9 -10.67 2.54 -4.94
N LEU A 10 -9.35 2.66 -4.80
CA LEU A 10 -8.70 3.03 -3.53
C LEU A 10 -8.57 4.55 -3.36
N VAL A 11 -8.77 5.33 -4.42
CA VAL A 11 -8.70 6.80 -4.34
C VAL A 11 -9.96 7.34 -3.66
N SER A 12 -9.77 8.27 -2.71
CA SER A 12 -10.90 8.94 -2.04
C SER A 12 -11.74 9.74 -3.03
N ARG A 13 -13.07 9.62 -2.94
CA ARG A 13 -14.01 10.41 -3.76
C ARG A 13 -13.88 11.91 -3.49
N GLU A 14 -13.41 12.30 -2.31
CA GLU A 14 -13.17 13.70 -1.97
C GLU A 14 -12.10 14.31 -2.90
N LEU A 15 -11.04 13.57 -3.23
CA LEU A 15 -10.00 14.04 -4.16
C LEU A 15 -10.55 14.29 -5.57
N ILE A 16 -11.53 13.49 -5.97
CA ILE A 16 -12.21 13.64 -7.27
C ILE A 16 -13.03 14.93 -7.32
N SER A 17 -13.55 15.41 -6.18
CA SER A 17 -14.36 16.63 -6.13
C SER A 17 -13.61 17.91 -6.50
N TYR A 18 -12.27 17.89 -6.46
CA TYR A 18 -11.42 19.01 -6.89
C TYR A 18 -11.27 19.12 -8.42
N ALA A 19 -11.79 18.15 -9.19
CA ALA A 19 -11.76 18.20 -10.64
C ALA A 19 -12.61 19.37 -11.18
N LYS A 20 -12.14 20.05 -12.24
CA LYS A 20 -12.96 21.05 -12.94
C LYS A 20 -14.23 20.39 -13.51
N PRO A 21 -15.37 21.10 -13.63
CA PRO A 21 -16.61 20.53 -14.19
C PRO A 21 -16.47 19.95 -15.60
N SER A 22 -15.54 20.48 -16.41
CA SER A 22 -15.26 19.99 -17.77
C SER A 22 -14.29 18.80 -17.82
N CYS A 23 -13.78 18.34 -16.67
CA CYS A 23 -12.87 17.19 -16.61
C CYS A 23 -13.65 15.88 -16.78
N SER A 24 -13.18 15.02 -17.66
CA SER A 24 -13.68 13.64 -17.74
C SER A 24 -13.07 12.81 -16.61
N VAL A 25 -13.89 12.28 -15.71
CA VAL A 25 -13.43 11.46 -14.59
C VAL A 25 -13.78 9.99 -14.85
N ILE A 26 -12.77 9.13 -14.92
CA ILE A 26 -12.91 7.74 -15.33
C ILE A 26 -12.44 6.83 -14.21
N LEU A 27 -13.36 6.03 -13.69
CA LEU A 27 -13.03 4.92 -12.79
C LEU A 27 -12.49 3.75 -13.61
N LEU A 28 -11.25 3.36 -13.35
CA LEU A 28 -10.58 2.25 -13.99
C LEU A 28 -11.26 0.92 -13.61
N SER A 29 -11.68 0.15 -14.62
CA SER A 29 -12.36 -1.14 -14.43
C SER A 29 -11.39 -2.28 -14.16
N SER A 30 -10.23 -2.27 -14.82
CA SER A 30 -9.14 -3.23 -14.63
C SER A 30 -7.77 -2.64 -14.97
N ASP A 31 -6.74 -3.29 -14.46
CA ASP A 31 -5.33 -2.96 -14.66
C ASP A 31 -4.84 -3.20 -16.10
N ASP A 32 -5.58 -4.00 -16.89
CA ASP A 32 -5.19 -4.42 -18.24
C ASP A 32 -5.43 -3.33 -19.29
N ILE A 33 -6.45 -2.49 -19.09
CA ILE A 33 -6.79 -1.39 -20.01
C ILE A 33 -6.09 -0.07 -19.66
N GLU A 34 -5.39 -0.02 -18.52
CA GLU A 34 -4.87 1.21 -17.92
C GLU A 34 -3.95 1.98 -18.86
N ILE A 35 -2.97 1.30 -19.46
CA ILE A 35 -1.98 1.94 -20.34
C ILE A 35 -2.62 2.39 -21.64
N GLU A 36 -3.47 1.56 -22.24
CA GLU A 36 -4.17 1.90 -23.48
C GLU A 36 -5.09 3.11 -23.30
N LEU A 37 -5.80 3.18 -22.19
CA LEU A 37 -6.68 4.29 -21.86
C LEU A 37 -5.91 5.61 -21.70
N LEU A 38 -4.80 5.57 -20.95
CA LEU A 38 -3.94 6.75 -20.76
C LEU A 38 -3.31 7.20 -22.08
N ARG A 39 -2.79 6.24 -22.86
CA ARG A 39 -2.20 6.48 -24.18
C ARG A 39 -3.19 7.15 -25.11
N ARG A 40 -4.42 6.62 -25.20
CA ARG A 40 -5.47 7.16 -26.06
C ARG A 40 -5.69 8.65 -25.81
N TYR A 41 -5.92 9.05 -24.55
CA TYR A 41 -6.19 10.45 -24.25
C TYR A 41 -4.97 11.35 -24.39
N ALA A 42 -3.77 10.85 -24.08
CA ALA A 42 -2.55 11.61 -24.30
C ALA A 42 -2.33 11.91 -25.80
N LEU A 43 -2.57 10.95 -26.69
CA LEU A 43 -2.50 11.14 -28.14
C LEU A 43 -3.60 12.05 -28.70
N GLU A 44 -4.67 12.28 -27.95
CA GLU A 44 -5.68 13.31 -28.22
C GLU A 44 -5.25 14.71 -27.73
N ASN A 45 -3.97 14.91 -27.36
CA ASN A 45 -3.42 16.14 -26.78
C ASN A 45 -4.11 16.62 -25.50
N LYS A 46 -4.65 15.69 -24.71
CA LYS A 46 -5.29 16.00 -23.42
C LYS A 46 -4.27 15.93 -22.28
N LEU A 47 -4.43 16.81 -21.29
CA LEU A 47 -3.73 16.67 -20.03
C LEU A 47 -4.39 15.58 -19.18
N VAL A 48 -3.74 14.41 -19.12
CA VAL A 48 -4.24 13.22 -18.42
C VAL A 48 -3.57 13.07 -17.06
N ILE A 49 -4.37 12.99 -16.00
CA ILE A 49 -3.89 12.61 -14.66
C ILE A 49 -4.29 11.17 -14.37
N ARG A 50 -3.30 10.31 -14.15
CA ARG A 50 -3.53 9.01 -13.50
C ARG A 50 -3.44 9.18 -11.99
N LEU A 51 -4.58 9.40 -11.33
CA LEU A 51 -4.65 9.60 -9.89
C LEU A 51 -4.59 8.26 -9.16
N LYS A 52 -3.54 8.03 -8.39
CA LYS A 52 -3.29 6.78 -7.66
C LYS A 52 -3.39 7.02 -6.15
N ASN A 53 -3.86 6.03 -5.39
CA ASN A 53 -3.80 6.08 -3.93
C ASN A 53 -2.36 5.88 -3.45
N GLY A 54 -1.97 6.57 -2.37
CA GLY A 54 -0.66 6.44 -1.76
C GLY A 54 0.42 7.07 -2.63
N ASP A 55 1.46 6.31 -2.94
CA ASP A 55 2.56 6.75 -3.79
C ASP A 55 2.56 5.97 -5.13
N PRO A 56 2.75 6.62 -6.30
CA PRO A 56 2.75 5.94 -7.59
C PRO A 56 3.80 4.84 -7.75
N TYR A 57 4.95 4.97 -7.06
CA TYR A 57 6.13 4.12 -7.24
C TYR A 57 6.30 3.09 -6.12
N VAL A 58 5.66 3.26 -4.96
CA VAL A 58 5.64 2.25 -3.90
C VAL A 58 4.52 1.24 -4.15
N PHE A 59 4.85 0.10 -4.77
CA PHE A 59 3.92 -0.97 -5.17
C PHE A 59 2.73 -0.51 -6.05
N GLY A 60 2.79 0.71 -6.59
CA GLY A 60 1.73 1.33 -7.36
C GLY A 60 1.75 1.02 -8.86
N ARG A 61 2.79 0.40 -9.41
CA ARG A 61 3.00 0.18 -10.87
C ARG A 61 3.22 1.46 -11.69
N GLY A 62 3.35 2.65 -11.08
CA GLY A 62 3.54 3.91 -11.79
C GLY A 62 4.73 3.87 -12.75
N GLY A 63 5.87 3.32 -12.31
CA GLY A 63 7.06 3.23 -13.16
C GLY A 63 6.84 2.40 -14.44
N LYS A 64 6.07 1.30 -14.35
CA LYS A 64 5.70 0.51 -15.53
C LYS A 64 4.83 1.31 -16.50
N ILE A 65 3.85 2.05 -15.98
CA ILE A 65 2.95 2.87 -16.81
C ILE A 65 3.75 3.93 -17.55
N CYS A 66 4.59 4.70 -16.83
CA CYS A 66 5.42 5.73 -17.43
C CYS A 66 6.40 5.14 -18.46
N GLN A 67 7.04 4.01 -18.17
CA GLN A 67 7.93 3.34 -19.11
C GLN A 67 7.24 2.99 -20.43
N GLU A 68 6.02 2.47 -20.38
CA GLU A 68 5.28 2.09 -21.59
C GLU A 68 4.80 3.31 -22.37
N LEU A 69 4.34 4.37 -21.71
CA LEU A 69 3.91 5.62 -22.38
C LEU A 69 5.09 6.37 -23.03
N ILE A 70 6.24 6.41 -22.36
CA ILE A 70 7.46 7.06 -22.90
C ILE A 70 7.95 6.37 -24.17
N LYS A 71 7.80 5.05 -24.29
CA LYS A 71 8.12 4.31 -25.54
C LYS A 71 7.30 4.79 -26.73
N ASP A 72 6.10 5.32 -26.48
CA ASP A 72 5.20 5.87 -27.49
C ASP A 72 5.38 7.38 -27.69
N GLY A 73 6.42 7.99 -27.10
CA GLY A 73 6.69 9.43 -27.19
C GLY A 73 5.81 10.30 -26.29
N ILE A 74 5.11 9.71 -25.31
CA ILE A 74 4.27 10.44 -24.36
C ILE A 74 5.08 10.80 -23.11
N GLU A 75 5.22 12.10 -22.84
CA GLU A 75 5.89 12.59 -21.63
C GLU A 75 5.11 12.23 -20.37
N CYS A 76 5.84 11.89 -19.30
CA CYS A 76 5.27 11.51 -18.01
C CYS A 76 5.94 12.30 -16.89
N GLU A 77 5.14 13.03 -16.12
CA GLU A 77 5.54 13.61 -14.84
C GLU A 77 5.02 12.75 -13.68
N VAL A 78 5.83 12.56 -12.65
CA VAL A 78 5.42 11.83 -11.44
C VAL A 78 5.43 12.75 -10.23
N VAL A 79 4.24 12.97 -9.68
CA VAL A 79 4.04 13.68 -8.41
C VAL A 79 4.03 12.64 -7.29
N PRO A 80 5.02 12.64 -6.38
CA PRO A 80 5.08 11.69 -5.28
C PRO A 80 3.91 11.91 -4.31
N GLY A 81 3.45 10.82 -3.70
CA GLY A 81 2.35 10.84 -2.75
C GLY A 81 2.77 10.31 -1.39
N VAL A 82 1.88 10.43 -0.40
CA VAL A 82 2.13 9.87 0.93
C VAL A 82 1.80 8.38 0.92
N SER A 83 2.83 7.53 0.86
CA SER A 83 2.67 6.07 0.84
C SER A 83 2.04 5.53 2.13
N SER A 84 1.17 4.53 1.99
CA SER A 84 0.59 3.79 3.11
C SER A 84 1.63 3.09 3.97
N VAL A 85 2.81 2.79 3.40
CA VAL A 85 3.95 2.23 4.14
C VAL A 85 4.26 3.09 5.36
N ASN A 86 4.31 4.41 5.20
CA ASN A 86 4.66 5.33 6.29
C ASN A 86 3.43 5.92 6.99
N SER A 87 2.40 6.35 6.25
CA SER A 87 1.27 7.07 6.84
C SER A 87 0.40 6.20 7.74
N VAL A 88 0.18 4.94 7.37
CA VAL A 88 -0.72 4.07 8.13
C VAL A 88 -0.12 3.68 9.49
N PRO A 89 1.15 3.23 9.60
CA PRO A 89 1.78 3.00 10.89
C PRO A 89 1.83 4.26 11.75
N ALA A 90 2.14 5.42 11.15
CA ALA A 90 2.15 6.69 11.87
C ALA A 90 0.78 7.00 12.51
N TYR A 91 -0.33 6.85 11.77
CA TYR A 91 -1.68 7.06 12.31
C TYR A 91 -2.11 5.96 13.28
N ALA A 92 -1.48 4.78 13.24
CA ALA A 92 -1.66 3.72 14.21
C ALA A 92 -0.81 3.90 15.48
N GLY A 93 0.03 4.93 15.56
CA GLY A 93 0.96 5.18 16.66
C GLY A 93 2.19 4.28 16.66
N ILE A 94 2.59 3.76 15.50
CA ILE A 94 3.71 2.84 15.33
C ILE A 94 4.73 3.50 14.40
N PRO A 95 5.85 4.03 14.93
CA PRO A 95 6.93 4.52 14.08
C PRO A 95 7.62 3.33 13.42
N LEU A 96 8.13 3.50 12.21
CA LEU A 96 8.81 2.42 11.50
C LEU A 96 10.28 2.27 11.90
N THR A 97 10.87 3.31 12.47
CA THR A 97 12.18 3.27 13.12
C THR A 97 12.08 3.94 14.48
N PHE A 98 12.92 3.50 15.41
CA PHE A 98 13.04 4.14 16.72
C PHE A 98 14.41 3.82 17.31
N ASN A 99 15.11 4.86 17.78
CA ASN A 99 16.47 4.72 18.29
C ASN A 99 16.52 3.70 19.45
N GLY A 100 17.42 2.71 19.33
CA GLY A 100 17.56 1.63 20.30
C GLY A 100 16.53 0.51 20.18
N ILE A 101 15.63 0.56 19.18
CA ILE A 101 14.62 -0.47 18.93
C ILE A 101 14.72 -1.00 17.50
N SER A 102 14.72 -0.11 16.49
CA SER A 102 14.86 -0.52 15.09
C SER A 102 15.45 0.61 14.24
N ASP A 103 16.53 0.32 13.54
CA ASP A 103 17.27 1.18 12.63
C ASP A 103 17.05 0.81 11.15
N MET A 104 16.27 -0.23 10.89
CA MET A 104 15.97 -0.72 9.54
C MET A 104 14.48 -1.00 9.34
N ILE A 105 14.03 -0.79 8.11
CA ILE A 105 12.67 -1.09 7.66
C ILE A 105 12.77 -1.99 6.43
N THR A 106 12.13 -3.14 6.49
CA THR A 106 11.88 -3.98 5.32
C THR A 106 10.41 -3.87 4.92
N VAL A 107 10.14 -3.65 3.63
CA VAL A 107 8.77 -3.55 3.11
C VAL A 107 8.59 -4.58 2.00
N ILE A 108 7.57 -5.42 2.14
CA ILE A 108 7.25 -6.45 1.15
C ILE A 108 5.79 -6.39 0.71
N SER A 109 5.53 -6.88 -0.50
CA SER A 109 4.19 -7.32 -0.90
C SER A 109 4.12 -8.83 -0.73
N ALA A 110 3.36 -9.31 0.24
CA ALA A 110 3.24 -10.74 0.55
C ALA A 110 2.73 -11.57 -0.62
N VAL A 111 1.90 -10.98 -1.49
CA VAL A 111 1.44 -11.59 -2.74
C VAL A 111 1.95 -10.76 -3.90
N THR A 112 2.64 -11.43 -4.83
CA THR A 112 3.22 -10.82 -6.02
C THR A 112 2.26 -10.88 -7.20
N LYS A 113 2.61 -10.18 -8.29
CA LYS A 113 1.86 -10.26 -9.55
C LYS A 113 1.79 -11.72 -10.03
N GLY A 114 0.59 -12.20 -10.32
CA GLY A 114 0.32 -13.60 -10.66
C GLY A 114 -0.08 -14.47 -9.47
N GLY A 115 -0.24 -13.87 -8.27
CA GLY A 115 -0.80 -14.57 -7.11
C GLY A 115 0.20 -15.47 -6.38
N ARG A 116 1.50 -15.39 -6.68
CA ARG A 116 2.54 -16.14 -5.95
C ARG A 116 2.90 -15.44 -4.65
N LEU A 117 3.18 -16.21 -3.60
CA LEU A 117 3.72 -15.63 -2.36
C LEU A 117 5.10 -15.03 -2.62
N PHE A 118 5.42 -14.00 -1.84
CA PHE A 118 6.78 -13.50 -1.72
C PHE A 118 7.72 -14.62 -1.23
N ASP A 119 8.99 -14.52 -1.59
CA ASP A 119 10.03 -15.42 -1.09
C ASP A 119 10.45 -14.97 0.31
N PHE A 120 9.78 -15.50 1.34
CA PHE A 120 10.01 -15.12 2.73
C PHE A 120 11.40 -15.50 3.23
N GLU A 121 12.20 -16.26 2.48
CA GLU A 121 13.61 -16.47 2.83
C GLU A 121 14.42 -15.15 2.80
N LYS A 122 13.92 -14.13 2.13
CA LYS A 122 14.58 -12.82 1.95
C LYS A 122 14.28 -11.79 3.05
N ILE A 123 13.37 -12.08 3.98
CA ILE A 123 13.09 -11.12 5.07
C ILE A 123 14.11 -11.27 6.20
N PRO A 124 14.46 -10.19 6.91
CA PRO A 124 15.31 -10.28 8.08
C PRO A 124 14.60 -10.96 9.26
N ALA A 125 15.38 -11.59 10.12
CA ALA A 125 14.89 -12.23 11.34
C ALA A 125 14.43 -11.21 12.41
N ASP A 126 14.96 -9.99 12.37
CA ASP A 126 14.69 -8.89 13.31
C ASP A 126 14.41 -7.56 12.59
N GLY A 127 14.28 -6.46 13.34
CA GLY A 127 13.94 -5.13 12.83
C GLY A 127 12.48 -4.99 12.39
N THR A 128 12.13 -3.82 11.84
CA THR A 128 10.74 -3.50 11.47
C THR A 128 10.40 -4.08 10.10
N LEU A 129 9.32 -4.85 10.03
CA LEU A 129 8.81 -5.45 8.79
C LEU A 129 7.40 -4.97 8.51
N VAL A 130 7.20 -4.39 7.33
CA VAL A 130 5.90 -3.99 6.81
C VAL A 130 5.47 -4.95 5.70
N VAL A 131 4.33 -5.61 5.90
CA VAL A 131 3.78 -6.57 4.94
C VAL A 131 2.49 -6.01 4.31
N LEU A 132 2.56 -5.71 3.02
CA LEU A 132 1.42 -5.30 2.21
C LEU A 132 0.80 -6.49 1.49
N MET A 133 -0.47 -6.35 1.09
CA MET A 133 -1.18 -7.29 0.20
C MET A 133 -1.27 -8.75 0.70
N GLY A 134 -1.10 -8.99 2.01
CA GLY A 134 -1.18 -10.34 2.61
C GLY A 134 -2.57 -10.76 3.12
N GLY A 135 -3.50 -9.81 3.29
CA GLY A 135 -4.74 -10.04 4.05
C GLY A 135 -5.66 -11.15 3.55
N LYS A 136 -5.71 -11.41 2.23
CA LYS A 136 -6.53 -12.48 1.63
C LYS A 136 -5.92 -13.88 1.71
N ARG A 137 -4.64 -13.97 2.09
CA ARG A 137 -3.87 -15.21 2.24
C ARG A 137 -3.18 -15.22 3.60
N LEU A 138 -3.87 -14.70 4.62
CA LEU A 138 -3.24 -14.38 5.90
C LEU A 138 -2.67 -15.63 6.58
N GLU A 139 -3.36 -16.77 6.47
CA GLU A 139 -2.89 -18.02 7.05
C GLU A 139 -1.55 -18.47 6.45
N GLU A 140 -1.43 -18.44 5.12
CA GLU A 140 -0.20 -18.80 4.41
C GLU A 140 0.93 -17.82 4.73
N VAL A 141 0.63 -16.51 4.69
CA VAL A 141 1.58 -15.45 5.04
C VAL A 141 2.07 -15.60 6.48
N SER A 142 1.18 -15.94 7.42
CA SER A 142 1.55 -16.15 8.83
C SER A 142 2.49 -17.36 9.00
N LYS A 143 2.21 -18.47 8.31
CA LYS A 143 3.09 -19.66 8.34
C LYS A 143 4.48 -19.34 7.81
N GLU A 144 4.56 -18.64 6.69
CA GLU A 144 5.84 -18.20 6.11
C GLU A 144 6.59 -17.20 7.00
N LEU A 145 5.89 -16.24 7.61
CA LEU A 145 6.52 -15.31 8.55
C LEU A 145 7.12 -16.04 9.76
N MET A 146 6.44 -17.06 10.30
CA MET A 146 6.92 -17.84 11.44
C MET A 146 8.16 -18.71 11.15
N THR A 147 8.58 -18.86 9.88
CA THR A 147 9.85 -19.53 9.56
C THR A 147 11.06 -18.61 9.82
N LYS A 148 10.84 -17.28 9.85
CA LYS A 148 11.89 -16.27 10.05
C LYS A 148 11.74 -15.44 11.30
N ARG A 149 10.52 -15.26 11.80
CA ARG A 149 10.17 -14.39 12.92
C ARG A 149 9.71 -15.22 14.11
N ASP A 150 9.90 -14.67 15.31
CA ASP A 150 9.44 -15.32 16.54
C ASP A 150 7.90 -15.40 16.54
N PRO A 151 7.28 -16.58 16.73
CA PRO A 151 5.82 -16.69 16.79
C PRO A 151 5.15 -15.90 17.94
N SER A 152 5.91 -15.44 18.94
CA SER A 152 5.47 -14.54 20.02
C SER A 152 5.66 -13.06 19.72
N GLU A 153 6.28 -12.70 18.59
CA GLU A 153 6.43 -11.30 18.19
C GLU A 153 5.06 -10.64 18.00
N GLU A 154 4.92 -9.41 18.49
CA GLU A 154 3.72 -8.62 18.30
C GLU A 154 3.58 -8.16 16.84
N VAL A 155 2.38 -8.33 16.30
CA VAL A 155 2.02 -7.90 14.95
C VAL A 155 0.83 -6.95 15.04
N ALA A 156 1.02 -5.74 14.54
CA ALA A 156 -0.09 -4.82 14.32
C ALA A 156 -0.77 -5.16 12.99
N VAL A 157 -2.02 -5.61 13.07
CA VAL A 157 -2.93 -5.78 11.94
C VAL A 157 -3.70 -4.47 11.77
N ILE A 158 -3.41 -3.73 10.71
CA ILE A 158 -4.02 -2.42 10.44
C ILE A 158 -4.91 -2.52 9.20
N GLN A 159 -6.20 -2.26 9.36
CA GLN A 159 -7.19 -2.25 8.28
C GLN A 159 -7.68 -0.82 8.05
N ARG A 160 -7.87 -0.47 6.77
CA ARG A 160 -8.38 0.85 6.35
C ARG A 160 -7.63 2.01 7.03
N GLY A 161 -6.29 1.91 7.06
CA GLY A 161 -5.44 2.91 7.69
C GLY A 161 -5.69 4.32 7.15
N THR A 162 -5.68 5.32 8.04
CA THR A 162 -6.01 6.74 7.77
C THR A 162 -7.46 7.06 7.39
N TYR A 163 -8.32 6.05 7.20
CA TYR A 163 -9.77 6.28 7.06
C TYR A 163 -10.40 6.50 8.44
N PHE A 164 -11.58 7.15 8.47
CA PHE A 164 -12.36 7.36 9.70
C PHE A 164 -12.75 6.06 10.42
N ASP A 165 -12.79 4.94 9.70
CA ASP A 165 -13.09 3.60 10.24
C ASP A 165 -11.86 2.70 10.31
N GLN A 166 -10.68 3.29 10.52
CA GLN A 166 -9.43 2.56 10.77
C GLN A 166 -9.59 1.56 11.93
N LYS A 167 -9.09 0.34 11.73
CA LYS A 167 -9.06 -0.70 12.78
C LYS A 167 -7.63 -1.17 12.96
N VAL A 168 -7.17 -1.19 14.21
CA VAL A 168 -5.85 -1.70 14.59
C VAL A 168 -6.02 -2.76 15.65
N ASN A 169 -5.55 -3.97 15.37
CA ASN A 169 -5.46 -5.05 16.35
C ASN A 169 -4.00 -5.44 16.52
N VAL A 170 -3.53 -5.57 17.77
CA VAL A 170 -2.18 -6.05 18.08
C VAL A 170 -2.32 -7.43 18.70
N ILE A 171 -1.70 -8.43 18.06
CA ILE A 171 -1.74 -9.83 18.48
C ILE A 171 -0.37 -10.47 18.25
N ASN A 172 -0.15 -11.65 18.83
CA ASN A 172 1.06 -12.39 18.56
C ASN A 172 1.04 -12.96 17.13
N LEU A 173 2.20 -13.07 16.49
CA LEU A 173 2.33 -13.60 15.13
C LEU A 173 1.63 -14.95 14.93
N ARG A 174 1.76 -15.85 15.92
CA ARG A 174 1.10 -17.18 15.92
C ARG A 174 -0.42 -17.13 15.83
N GLU A 175 -1.03 -16.02 16.26
CA GLU A 175 -2.48 -15.84 16.32
C GLU A 175 -3.08 -15.35 15.00
N LEU A 176 -2.26 -14.87 14.05
CA LEU A 176 -2.73 -14.43 12.74
C LEU A 176 -3.50 -15.54 12.00
N THR A 177 -3.10 -16.79 12.17
CA THR A 177 -3.80 -17.95 11.58
C THR A 177 -5.25 -18.11 12.07
N LYS A 178 -5.60 -17.54 13.22
CA LYS A 178 -6.92 -17.71 13.87
C LYS A 178 -7.92 -16.62 13.51
N ILE A 179 -7.47 -15.46 13.05
CA ILE A 179 -8.35 -14.31 12.80
C ILE A 179 -8.98 -14.30 11.39
N GLY A 180 -8.60 -15.27 10.54
CA GLY A 180 -9.14 -15.42 9.19
C GLY A 180 -8.67 -14.33 8.22
N ASN A 181 -9.23 -14.34 7.02
CA ASN A 181 -8.88 -13.39 5.98
C ASN A 181 -9.34 -11.96 6.32
N LEU A 182 -8.50 -10.99 6.00
CA LEU A 182 -8.77 -9.59 6.24
C LEU A 182 -9.45 -8.93 5.05
N ALA A 183 -10.39 -8.02 5.36
CA ALA A 183 -10.86 -7.07 4.38
C ALA A 183 -9.69 -6.20 3.86
N THR A 184 -9.75 -5.85 2.58
CA THR A 184 -8.79 -4.94 1.94
C THR A 184 -9.31 -3.50 1.96
N PRO A 185 -8.45 -2.48 2.11
CA PRO A 185 -7.00 -2.57 2.30
C PRO A 185 -6.61 -2.92 3.74
N SER A 186 -5.54 -3.72 3.89
CA SER A 186 -4.93 -4.08 5.17
C SER A 186 -3.43 -4.24 5.02
N MET A 187 -2.72 -4.04 6.13
CA MET A 187 -1.28 -4.24 6.25
C MET A 187 -0.92 -4.85 7.61
N LEU A 188 0.23 -5.50 7.66
CA LEU A 188 0.84 -5.96 8.90
C LEU A 188 2.10 -5.14 9.18
N VAL A 189 2.33 -4.81 10.44
CA VAL A 189 3.60 -4.27 10.92
C VAL A 189 4.10 -5.17 12.03
N LEU A 190 5.33 -5.67 11.89
CA LEU A 190 6.03 -6.49 12.86
C LEU A 190 7.28 -5.75 13.35
N GLY A 191 7.75 -6.08 14.54
CA GLY A 191 8.91 -5.48 15.18
C GLY A 191 8.57 -4.89 16.54
N ASP A 192 9.59 -4.72 17.39
CA ASP A 192 9.44 -4.14 18.72
C ASP A 192 8.87 -2.71 18.70
N VAL A 193 8.93 -2.02 17.55
CA VAL A 193 8.26 -0.72 17.36
C VAL A 193 6.74 -0.77 17.57
N VAL A 194 6.11 -1.94 17.42
CA VAL A 194 4.67 -2.13 17.66
C VAL A 194 4.30 -1.82 19.11
N LYS A 195 5.19 -2.13 20.06
CA LYS A 195 5.01 -1.86 21.50
C LYS A 195 4.83 -0.37 21.80
N LEU A 196 5.43 0.51 20.98
CA LEU A 196 5.35 1.96 21.16
C LEU A 196 3.94 2.51 20.98
N ARG A 197 3.03 1.77 20.33
CA ARG A 197 1.64 2.15 20.15
C ARG A 197 0.92 2.46 21.48
N CYS A 198 1.31 1.83 22.58
CA CYS A 198 0.65 2.07 23.87
C CYS A 198 0.98 3.45 24.47
N ILE A 199 2.11 4.06 24.08
CA ILE A 199 2.59 5.34 24.63
C ILE A 199 2.56 6.50 23.63
N LEU A 200 2.46 6.23 22.32
CA LEU A 200 2.42 7.26 21.29
C LEU A 200 0.98 7.66 20.90
N TRP A 201 0.87 8.88 20.37
CA TRP A 201 -0.37 9.36 19.76
C TRP A 201 -0.79 8.46 18.60
N LYS A 202 -2.10 8.31 18.45
CA LYS A 202 -2.73 7.52 17.39
C LYS A 202 -4.11 8.09 17.09
N SER A 203 -4.54 7.94 15.85
CA SER A 203 -5.92 8.25 15.47
C SER A 203 -6.84 7.20 16.10
N SER A 204 -7.79 7.66 16.89
CA SER A 204 -8.86 6.86 17.52
C SER A 204 -9.92 6.44 16.53
#